data_AF-A0A0N1F3E8-F1
#
_entry.id   AF-A0A0N1F3E8-F1
#
_cell.length_a   1.000
_cell.length_b   1.000
_cell.length_c   1.000
_cell.angle_alpha   90.00
_cell.angle_beta   90.00
_cell.angle_gamma   90.00
#
_symmetry.space_group_name_H-M   'P 1'
#
loop_
_entity.id
_entity.type
_entity.pdbx_description
1 polymer ?
#
loop_
_entity_poly.entity_id
_entity_poly.type
_entity_poly.pdbx_seq_one_letter_code
_entity_poly.pdbx_strand_id
1 'polypeptide(L)'
;MPRFFITSDDGNGAVSHDGPVEFPDRNTATRDAQSSLADVAREKLPGVRRFKSSVKVDDEAGDEVYRASLEFKGQTGAEIRMAADESSDEADRAADDVAASLRSKPS
;
A
#
# COMPACT_ATOMS: atom_id res chain seq x y z
N MET A 1 -1.71 -11.33 30.68
CA MET A 1 -1.74 -11.47 29.21
C MET A 1 -0.69 -10.52 28.65
N PRO A 2 0.05 -10.87 27.58
CA PRO A 2 0.97 -9.94 26.95
C PRO A 2 0.23 -8.71 26.40
N ARG A 3 0.84 -7.54 26.53
CA ARG A 3 0.29 -6.29 26.01
C ARG A 3 0.96 -5.87 24.71
N PHE A 4 0.18 -5.25 23.85
CA PHE A 4 0.62 -4.84 22.53
C PHE A 4 0.18 -3.41 22.24
N PHE A 5 1.04 -2.65 21.58
CA PHE A 5 0.72 -1.30 21.12
C PHE A 5 0.32 -1.36 19.66
N ILE A 6 -0.89 -0.92 19.35
CA ILE A 6 -1.40 -0.90 17.98
C ILE A 6 -1.38 0.55 17.48
N THR A 7 -0.67 0.77 16.38
CA THR A 7 -0.67 2.04 15.65
C THR A 7 -1.33 1.82 14.29
N SER A 8 -2.39 2.57 14.00
CA SER A 8 -3.10 2.53 12.72
C SER A 8 -2.96 3.87 12.01
N ASP A 9 -2.68 3.86 10.72
CA ASP A 9 -2.65 5.05 9.86
C ASP A 9 -3.72 4.85 8.77
N ASP A 10 -4.71 5.72 8.73
CA ASP A 10 -5.82 5.69 7.76
C ASP A 10 -5.55 6.60 6.54
N GLY A 11 -4.31 7.08 6.39
CA GLY A 11 -3.90 8.03 5.36
C GLY A 11 -3.99 9.48 5.80
N ASN A 12 -4.54 9.78 6.98
CA ASN A 12 -4.60 11.12 7.56
C ASN A 12 -3.59 11.32 8.71
N GLY A 13 -2.73 10.32 8.94
CA GLY A 13 -1.70 10.31 9.97
C GLY A 13 -1.81 9.08 10.88
N ALA A 14 -0.66 8.65 11.40
CA ALA A 14 -0.61 7.54 12.34
C ALA A 14 -1.30 7.91 13.66
N VAL A 15 -2.30 7.12 14.04
CA VAL A 15 -3.01 7.17 15.31
C VAL A 15 -2.64 5.93 16.11
N SER A 16 -1.99 6.15 17.24
CA SER A 16 -1.79 5.10 18.23
C SER A 16 -3.05 4.96 19.09
N HIS A 17 -3.42 3.73 19.42
CA HIS A 17 -4.48 3.49 20.40
C HIS A 17 -4.10 4.08 21.77
N ASP A 18 -5.11 4.51 22.53
CA ASP A 18 -4.96 5.07 23.89
C ASP A 18 -4.56 3.96 24.88
N GLY A 19 -3.29 3.59 24.83
CA GLY A 19 -2.68 2.58 25.69
C GLY A 19 -2.57 1.19 25.06
N PRO A 20 -1.87 0.28 25.74
CA PRO A 20 -1.61 -1.05 25.22
C PRO A 20 -2.81 -1.98 25.41
N VAL A 21 -3.04 -2.83 24.43
CA VAL A 21 -4.14 -3.80 24.38
C VAL A 21 -3.65 -5.17 24.81
N GLU A 22 -4.40 -5.84 25.69
CA GLU A 22 -4.06 -7.18 26.18
C GLU A 22 -4.58 -8.25 25.21
N PHE A 23 -3.67 -9.08 24.70
CA PHE A 23 -4.01 -10.22 23.86
C PHE A 23 -3.50 -11.53 24.46
N PRO A 24 -4.15 -12.68 24.19
CA PRO A 24 -3.66 -13.98 24.65
C PRO A 24 -2.26 -14.32 24.10
N ASP A 25 -2.00 -13.96 22.84
CA ASP A 25 -0.76 -14.21 22.12
C ASP A 25 -0.57 -13.24 20.94
N ARG A 26 0.63 -13.25 20.36
CA ARG A 26 1.02 -12.41 19.20
C ARG A 26 0.14 -12.65 17.97
N ASN A 27 -0.33 -13.89 17.77
CA ASN A 27 -1.14 -14.25 16.60
C ASN A 27 -2.54 -13.62 16.70
N THR A 28 -3.10 -13.57 17.90
CA THR A 28 -4.38 -12.92 18.18
C THR A 28 -4.27 -11.42 17.97
N ALA A 29 -3.21 -10.77 18.48
CA ALA A 29 -2.94 -9.35 18.24
C ALA A 29 -2.80 -9.04 16.73
N THR A 30 -2.14 -9.93 16.00
CA THR A 30 -1.96 -9.81 14.55
C THR A 30 -3.28 -9.91 13.79
N ARG A 31 -4.14 -10.88 14.13
CA ARG A 31 -5.46 -11.06 13.49
C ARG A 31 -6.40 -9.91 13.77
N ASP A 32 -6.35 -9.37 14.99
CA ASP A 32 -7.12 -8.18 15.36
C ASP A 32 -6.68 -6.97 14.54
N ALA A 33 -5.38 -6.72 14.45
CA ALA A 33 -4.81 -5.67 13.60
C ALA A 33 -5.20 -5.80 12.12
N GLN A 34 -5.18 -7.03 11.57
CA GLN A 34 -5.64 -7.30 10.20
C GLN A 34 -7.13 -6.98 10.01
N SER A 35 -7.97 -7.39 10.96
CA SER A 35 -9.41 -7.15 10.92
C SER A 35 -9.71 -5.66 10.98
N SER A 36 -9.03 -4.94 11.88
CA SER A 36 -9.09 -3.48 11.99
C SER A 36 -8.72 -2.79 10.68
N LEU A 37 -7.61 -3.20 10.03
CA LEU A 37 -7.21 -2.63 8.74
C LEU A 37 -8.27 -2.87 7.64
N ALA A 38 -8.90 -4.03 7.62
CA ALA A 38 -9.98 -4.34 6.68
C ALA A 38 -11.25 -3.51 6.94
N ASP A 39 -11.58 -3.27 8.21
CA ASP A 39 -12.71 -2.42 8.60
C ASP A 39 -12.49 -0.96 8.18
N VAL A 40 -11.28 -0.41 8.39
CA VAL A 40 -10.92 0.94 7.92
C VAL A 40 -11.04 1.02 6.40
N ALA A 41 -10.55 0.01 5.67
CA ALA A 41 -10.71 -0.03 4.22
C ALA A 41 -12.19 -0.07 3.83
N ARG A 42 -13.01 -0.89 4.49
CA ARG A 42 -14.45 -0.96 4.21
C ARG A 42 -15.16 0.37 4.43
N GLU A 43 -14.76 1.14 5.44
CA GLU A 43 -15.34 2.44 5.77
C GLU A 43 -14.89 3.55 4.82
N LYS A 44 -13.58 3.62 4.52
CA LYS A 44 -12.96 4.77 3.83
C LYS A 44 -12.82 4.59 2.32
N LEU A 45 -12.82 3.35 1.81
CA LEU A 45 -12.64 3.06 0.39
C LEU A 45 -13.81 3.47 -0.51
N PRO A 46 -15.10 3.40 -0.08
CA PRO A 46 -16.21 3.79 -0.94
C PRO A 46 -16.10 5.24 -1.44
N GLY A 47 -16.11 5.43 -2.76
CA GLY A 47 -16.08 6.75 -3.40
C GLY A 47 -14.70 7.36 -3.59
N VAL A 48 -13.61 6.73 -3.12
CA VAL A 48 -12.24 7.20 -3.36
C VAL A 48 -11.54 6.42 -4.46
N ARG A 49 -10.69 7.12 -5.23
CA ARG A 49 -9.91 6.53 -6.33
C ARG A 49 -8.57 5.96 -5.86
N ARG A 50 -8.09 6.46 -4.73
CA ARG A 50 -6.86 6.04 -4.08
C ARG A 50 -7.11 5.97 -2.59
N PHE A 51 -6.63 4.91 -1.97
CA PHE A 51 -6.68 4.73 -0.53
C PHE A 51 -5.40 4.03 -0.09
N LYS A 52 -4.83 4.49 1.02
CA LYS A 52 -3.68 3.87 1.65
C LYS A 52 -3.91 3.86 3.15
N SER A 53 -3.76 2.70 3.76
CA SER A 53 -3.81 2.55 5.21
C SER A 53 -2.79 1.52 5.66
N SER A 54 -2.34 1.62 6.90
CA SER A 54 -1.43 0.66 7.50
C SER A 54 -1.74 0.46 8.97
N VAL A 55 -1.34 -0.70 9.48
CA VAL A 55 -1.38 -1.03 10.89
C VAL A 55 -0.03 -1.61 11.30
N LYS A 56 0.38 -1.28 12.52
CA LYS A 56 1.61 -1.74 13.16
C LYS A 56 1.27 -2.23 14.56
N VAL A 57 1.89 -3.32 14.97
CA VAL A 57 1.77 -3.90 16.31
C VAL A 57 3.17 -4.02 16.89
N ASP A 58 3.40 -3.35 18.01
CA ASP A 58 4.60 -3.47 18.82
C ASP A 58 4.27 -4.27 20.09
N ASP A 59 5.23 -5.01 20.64
CA ASP A 59 5.09 -5.64 21.96
C ASP A 59 5.48 -4.73 23.12
N GLU A 60 5.42 -5.24 24.36
CA GLU A 60 5.76 -4.47 25.57
C GLU A 60 7.21 -3.97 25.60
N ALA A 61 8.12 -4.63 24.88
CA ALA A 61 9.51 -4.20 24.78
C ALA A 61 9.69 -3.06 23.76
N GLY A 62 8.65 -2.74 23.00
CA GLY A 62 8.69 -1.81 21.88
C GLY A 62 9.18 -2.44 20.58
N ASP A 63 9.29 -3.77 20.52
CA ASP A 63 9.68 -4.47 19.30
C ASP A 63 8.49 -4.59 18.34
N GLU A 64 8.67 -4.17 17.09
CA GLU A 64 7.66 -4.34 16.04
C GLU A 64 7.50 -5.84 15.75
N VAL A 65 6.39 -6.40 16.21
CA VAL A 65 6.06 -7.82 16.01
C VAL A 65 5.23 -8.06 14.77
N TYR A 66 4.53 -7.03 14.27
CA TYR A 66 3.73 -7.13 13.07
C TYR A 66 3.51 -5.78 12.39
N ARG A 67 3.46 -5.78 11.06
CA ARG A 67 3.11 -4.62 10.24
C ARG A 67 2.39 -5.05 8.98
N ALA A 68 1.32 -4.35 8.62
CA ALA A 68 0.57 -4.54 7.39
C ALA A 68 0.16 -3.20 6.78
N SER A 69 0.00 -3.19 5.46
CA SER A 69 -0.50 -2.03 4.72
C SER A 69 -1.43 -2.49 3.60
N LEU A 70 -2.41 -1.64 3.29
CA LEU A 70 -3.35 -1.79 2.20
C LEU A 70 -3.25 -0.56 1.31
N GLU A 71 -3.01 -0.77 0.01
CA GLU A 71 -3.05 0.27 -1.00
C GLU A 71 -4.08 -0.10 -2.06
N PHE A 72 -5.01 0.82 -2.31
CA PHE A 72 -6.03 0.71 -3.35
C PHE A 72 -5.82 1.80 -4.40
N LYS A 73 -5.87 1.40 -5.67
CA LYS A 73 -5.78 2.29 -6.84
C LYS A 73 -6.86 1.88 -7.84
N GLY A 74 -7.89 2.71 -7.97
CA GLY A 74 -8.94 2.55 -8.96
C GLY A 74 -8.65 3.35 -10.23
N GLN A 75 -8.84 2.73 -11.38
CA GLN A 75 -8.78 3.39 -12.69
C GLN A 75 -10.10 3.18 -13.44
N THR A 76 -10.52 4.19 -14.17
CA THR A 76 -11.65 4.09 -15.11
C THR A 76 -11.19 3.41 -16.40
N GLY A 77 -12.13 2.85 -17.17
CA GLY A 77 -11.80 2.28 -18.48
C GLY A 77 -11.18 3.30 -19.45
N ALA A 78 -11.49 4.58 -19.32
CA ALA A 78 -10.83 5.63 -20.10
C ALA A 78 -9.35 5.78 -19.71
N GLU A 79 -9.04 5.82 -18.42
CA GLU A 79 -7.66 5.92 -17.94
C GLU A 79 -6.84 4.68 -18.24
N ILE A 80 -7.44 3.49 -18.18
CA ILE A 80 -6.76 2.26 -18.58
C ILE A 80 -6.37 2.31 -20.06
N ARG A 81 -7.27 2.80 -20.92
CA ARG A 81 -6.98 2.96 -22.37
C ARG A 81 -5.92 4.03 -22.63
N MET A 82 -6.04 5.20 -21.99
CA MET A 82 -5.03 6.26 -22.14
C MET A 82 -3.64 5.81 -21.67
N ALA A 83 -3.55 5.09 -20.55
CA ALA A 83 -2.27 4.56 -20.07
C ALA A 83 -1.69 3.50 -21.03
N ALA A 84 -2.54 2.69 -21.66
CA ALA A 84 -2.10 1.73 -22.67
C ALA A 84 -1.57 2.44 -23.94
N ASP A 85 -2.28 3.45 -24.43
CA ASP A 85 -1.88 4.22 -25.60
C ASP A 85 -0.55 4.98 -25.35
N GLU A 86 -0.38 5.59 -24.17
CA GLU A 86 0.86 6.29 -23.79
C GLU A 86 2.06 5.33 -23.68
N SER A 87 1.85 4.12 -23.17
CA SER A 87 2.89 3.08 -23.11
C SER A 87 3.29 2.56 -24.50
N SER A 88 2.34 2.53 -25.45
CA SER A 88 2.61 2.16 -26.84
C SER A 88 3.47 3.23 -27.53
N ASP A 89 3.12 4.50 -27.34
CA ASP A 89 3.87 5.64 -27.89
C ASP A 89 5.31 5.72 -27.35
N GLU A 90 5.53 5.40 -26.07
CA GLU A 90 6.88 5.35 -25.49
C GLU A 90 7.70 4.19 -26.04
N ALA A 91 7.10 3.00 -26.19
CA ALA A 91 7.76 1.85 -26.77
C ALA A 91 8.19 2.10 -28.23
N ASP A 92 7.33 2.73 -29.03
CA ASP A 92 7.63 3.07 -30.42
C ASP A 92 8.76 4.10 -30.52
N ARG A 93 8.75 5.16 -29.67
CA ARG A 93 9.86 6.14 -29.63
C ARG A 93 11.18 5.50 -29.18
N ALA A 94 11.15 4.61 -28.21
CA ALA A 94 12.34 3.91 -27.75
C ALA A 94 12.91 2.99 -28.84
N ALA A 95 12.04 2.31 -29.60
CA ALA A 95 12.44 1.49 -30.73
C ALA A 95 13.10 2.33 -31.85
N ASP A 96 12.52 3.50 -32.16
CA ASP A 96 13.08 4.43 -33.14
C ASP A 96 14.44 4.99 -32.72
N ASP A 97 14.63 5.32 -31.45
CA ASP A 97 15.91 5.83 -30.92
C ASP A 97 17.02 4.76 -30.94
N VAL A 98 16.68 3.51 -30.60
CA VAL A 98 17.60 2.37 -30.72
C VAL A 98 17.95 2.12 -32.19
N ALA A 99 16.97 2.15 -33.09
CA ALA A 99 17.19 1.98 -34.52
C ALA A 99 18.08 3.09 -35.11
N ALA A 100 17.89 4.33 -34.69
CA ALA A 100 18.73 5.47 -35.07
C ALA A 100 20.17 5.33 -34.53
N SER A 101 20.32 4.86 -33.29
CA SER A 101 21.62 4.62 -32.66
C SER A 101 22.41 3.49 -33.34
N LEU A 102 21.74 2.44 -33.81
CA LEU A 102 22.36 1.35 -34.58
C LEU A 102 22.76 1.79 -36.00
N ARG A 103 21.99 2.68 -36.63
CA ARG A 103 22.28 3.22 -37.97
C ARG A 103 23.41 4.27 -37.99
N SER A 104 23.61 4.98 -36.89
CA SER A 104 24.61 6.07 -36.79
C SER A 104 25.98 5.61 -36.26
N LYS A 105 26.12 4.35 -35.84
CA LYS A 105 27.39 3.81 -35.34
C LYS A 105 28.29 3.41 -36.52
N PRO A 106 29.42 4.11 -36.77
CA PRO A 106 30.38 3.66 -37.77
C PRO A 106 31.09 2.40 -37.25
N SER A 107 31.35 1.44 -38.15
CA SER A 107 32.16 0.24 -37.89
C SER A 107 33.56 0.54 -37.39
#